data_AF-A0A519UXK7-F1
#
_entry.id   AF-A0A519UXK7-F1
#
_cell.length_a   1.000
_cell.length_b   1.000
_cell.length_c   1.000
_cell.angle_alpha   90.00
_cell.angle_beta   90.00
_cell.angle_gamma   90.00
#
_symmetry.space_group_name_H-M   'P 1'
#
loop_
_entity.id
_entity.type
_entity.pdbx_description
1 polymer ?
#
loop_
_entity_poly.entity_id
_entity_poly.type
_entity_poly.pdbx_seq_one_letter_code
_entity_poly.pdbx_strand_id
1 'polypeptide(L)' 'MNSTIRIKLSFMMFLEFFIWGAWFVTLGTFLAANLKASGSQTASVFSTQSWGAIIAPFIIGLIADRYFNAEKILGV' A
#
# COMPACT_ATOMS: atom_id res chain seq x y z
N MET A 1 1.72 -24.24 -10.45
CA MET A 1 2.17 -22.84 -10.66
C MET A 1 3.61 -22.85 -11.17
N ASN A 2 3.94 -22.13 -12.24
CA ASN A 2 5.28 -22.10 -12.82
C ASN A 2 6.29 -21.47 -11.82
N SER A 3 7.45 -22.12 -11.61
CA SER A 3 8.47 -21.68 -10.64
C SER A 3 9.00 -20.26 -10.93
N THR A 4 9.11 -19.88 -12.20
CA THR A 4 9.52 -18.52 -12.60
C THR A 4 8.47 -17.48 -12.18
N ILE A 5 7.17 -17.78 -12.35
CA ILE A 5 6.08 -16.90 -11.93
C ILE A 5 6.09 -16.76 -10.41
N ARG A 6 6.28 -17.87 -9.68
CA ARG A 6 6.37 -17.86 -8.22
C ARG A 6 7.49 -16.92 -7.73
N ILE A 7 8.69 -17.03 -8.29
CA ILE A 7 9.83 -16.18 -7.90
C ILE A 7 9.54 -14.71 -8.20
N LYS A 8 8.99 -14.40 -9.38
CA LYS A 8 8.63 -13.03 -9.75
C LYS A 8 7.62 -12.41 -8.78
N LEU A 9 6.54 -13.13 -8.47
CA LEU A 9 5.51 -12.64 -7.54
C LEU A 9 6.04 -12.53 -6.10
N SER A 10 6.84 -13.49 -5.63
CA SER A 10 7.45 -13.40 -4.31
C SER A 10 8.40 -12.20 -4.19
N PHE A 11 9.18 -11.92 -5.24
CA PHE A 11 10.07 -10.75 -5.26
C PHE A 11 9.27 -9.44 -5.34
N MET A 12 8.19 -9.39 -6.12
CA MET A 12 7.26 -8.26 -6.17
C MET A 12 6.69 -7.94 -4.78
N MET A 13 6.14 -8.95 -4.10
CA MET A 13 5.60 -8.78 -2.74
C MET A 13 6.67 -8.38 -1.73
N PHE A 14 7.88 -8.94 -1.85
CA PHE A 14 9.01 -8.54 -1.01
C PHE A 14 9.32 -7.05 -1.19
N LEU A 15 9.45 -6.57 -2.43
CA LEU A 15 9.74 -5.16 -2.69
C LEU A 15 8.63 -4.24 -2.17
N GLU A 16 7.37 -4.64 -2.29
CA GLU A 16 6.23 -3.87 -1.79
C GLU A 16 6.31 -3.65 -0.27
N PHE A 17 6.51 -4.72 0.50
CA PHE A 17 6.66 -4.62 1.96
C PHE A 17 8.00 -3.99 2.38
N PHE A 18 9.07 -4.20 1.62
CA PHE A 18 10.37 -3.58 1.89
C PHE A 18 10.29 -2.06 1.81
N ILE A 19 9.68 -1.53 0.74
CA ILE A 19 9.51 -0.08 0.56
C ILE A 19 8.64 0.46 1.69
N TRP A 20 7.50 -0.18 1.99
CA TRP A 20 6.67 0.20 3.13
C TRP A 20 7.45 0.24 4.44
N GLY A 21 8.25 -0.79 4.73
CA GLY A 21 9.09 -0.83 5.92
C GLY A 21 10.12 0.30 5.97
N ALA A 22 10.68 0.69 4.82
CA ALA A 22 11.72 1.71 4.75
C ALA A 22 11.22 3.13 5.11
N TRP A 23 10.03 3.51 4.65
CA TRP A 23 9.51 4.88 4.84
C TRP A 23 8.41 4.98 5.91
N PHE A 24 7.53 3.98 6.04
CA PHE A 24 6.37 4.09 6.92
C PHE A 24 6.76 4.05 8.40
N VAL A 25 7.72 3.18 8.75
CA VAL A 25 8.23 3.04 10.12
C VAL A 25 8.99 4.30 10.55
N THR A 26 9.72 4.92 9.62
CA THR A 26 10.54 6.12 9.87
C THR A 26 9.76 7.42 9.75
N LEU A 27 8.56 7.40 9.17
CA LEU A 27 7.72 8.59 9.01
C LEU A 27 7.45 9.29 10.34
N GLY A 28 7.11 8.54 11.40
CA GLY A 28 6.80 9.14 12.71
C GLY A 28 7.99 9.88 13.32
N THR A 29 9.19 9.28 13.26
CA THR A 29 10.41 9.94 13.76
C THR A 29 10.80 11.11 12.87
N PHE A 30 10.59 11.02 11.56
CA PHE A 30 10.83 12.13 10.63
C PHE A 30 9.91 13.33 10.91
N LEU A 31 8.61 13.09 11.08
CA LEU A 31 7.61 14.13 11.40
C LEU A 31 7.94 14.82 12.74
N ALA A 32 8.32 14.04 13.75
CA ALA A 32 8.68 14.58 15.05
C ALA A 32 10.00 15.38 15.01
N ALA A 33 11.06 14.84 14.39
CA ALA A 33 12.39 15.43 14.43
C ALA A 33 12.56 16.61 13.46
N ASN A 34 11.97 16.54 12.26
CA ASN A 34 12.20 17.55 11.21
C ASN A 34 11.08 18.59 11.14
N LEU A 35 9.83 18.18 11.37
CA LEU A 35 8.67 19.06 11.26
C LEU A 35 8.11 19.48 12.63
N LYS A 36 8.69 18.99 13.74
CA LYS A 36 8.24 19.25 15.11
C LYS A 36 6.74 18.97 15.28
N ALA A 37 6.22 18.00 14.53
CA ALA A 37 4.80 17.66 14.54
C ALA A 37 4.40 17.14 15.92
N SER A 38 3.25 17.60 16.42
CA SER A 38 2.68 17.06 17.66
C SER A 38 2.26 15.60 17.48
N GLY A 39 2.03 14.89 18.59
CA GLY A 39 1.49 13.53 18.55
C GLY A 39 0.15 13.45 17.83
N SER A 40 -0.71 14.47 17.98
CA SER A 40 -2.01 14.54 17.28
C SER A 40 -1.86 14.77 15.78
N GLN A 41 -0.90 15.59 15.35
CA GLN A 41 -0.61 15.79 13.92
C GLN A 41 -0.05 14.52 13.29
N THR A 42 0.89 13.86 13.97
CA THR A 42 1.43 12.57 13.53
C THR A 42 0.31 11.53 13.40
N ALA A 43 -0.56 11.40 14.42
CA ALA A 43 -1.71 10.50 14.37
C ALA A 43 -2.67 10.83 13.21
N SER A 44 -2.89 12.13 12.92
CA SER A 44 -3.71 12.55 11.78
C SER A 44 -3.08 12.19 10.44
N VAL A 45 -1.75 12.23 10.32
CA VAL A 45 -1.06 11.81 9.09
C VAL A 45 -1.22 10.29 8.91
N PHE A 46 -0.99 9.49 9.95
CA PHE A 46 -1.19 8.05 9.89
C PHE A 46 -2.65 7.65 9.61
N SER A 47 -3.65 8.40 10.12
CA SER A 47 -5.06 8.09 9.88
C SER A 47 -5.51 8.32 8.43
N THR A 48 -4.79 9.14 7.65
CA THR A 48 -5.07 9.30 6.22
C THR A 48 -4.95 7.99 5.45
N GLN A 49 -4.10 7.07 5.92
CA GLN A 49 -3.98 5.73 5.33
C GLN A 49 -5.26 4.93 5.50
N SER A 50 -5.90 4.97 6.68
CA SER A 50 -7.17 4.28 6.93
C SER A 50 -8.27 4.79 6.01
N TRP A 51 -8.34 6.11 5.80
CA TRP A 51 -9.24 6.71 4.81
C TRP A 51 -8.93 6.24 3.39
N GLY A 52 -7.65 6.23 3.02
CA GLY A 52 -7.19 5.70 1.74
C GLY A 52 -7.59 4.24 1.54
N ALA A 53 -7.48 3.40 2.56
CA ALA A 53 -7.86 1.98 2.50
C ALA A 53 -9.37 1.75 2.32
N ILE A 54 -10.22 2.70 2.74
CA ILE A 54 -11.67 2.63 2.53
C ILE A 54 -12.04 3.15 1.13
N ILE A 55 -11.42 4.26 0.71
CA ILE A 55 -11.79 4.95 -0.54
C ILE A 55 -11.13 4.30 -1.76
N ALA A 56 -9.89 3.81 -1.64
CA ALA A 56 -9.15 3.27 -2.76
C ALA A 56 -9.81 2.03 -3.40
N PRO A 57 -10.34 1.04 -2.65
CA PRO A 57 -11.05 -0.09 -3.25
C PRO A 57 -12.30 0.35 -4.02
N PHE A 58 -12.98 1.42 -3.59
CA PHE A 58 -14.12 1.94 -4.32
C PHE A 58 -13.69 2.49 -5.69
N ILE A 59 -12.62 3.29 -5.76
CA ILE A 59 -12.20 3.89 -7.03
C ILE A 59 -11.41 2.89 -7.89
N ILE A 60 -10.36 2.31 -7.33
CA ILE A 60 -9.46 1.39 -8.05
C ILE A 60 -10.13 0.06 -8.31
N GLY A 61 -10.97 -0.46 -7.41
CA GLY A 61 -11.74 -1.68 -7.64
C GLY A 61 -12.73 -1.52 -8.79
N LEU A 62 -13.51 -0.43 -8.81
CA LEU A 62 -14.43 -0.15 -9.92
C LEU A 62 -13.71 0.03 -11.26
N ILE A 63 -12.52 0.64 -11.26
CA ILE A 63 -11.68 0.76 -12.46
C ILE A 63 -11.15 -0.62 -12.87
N ALA A 64 -10.62 -1.41 -11.94
CA ALA A 64 -10.10 -2.74 -12.22
C ALA A 64 -11.18 -3.64 -12.83
N ASP A 65 -12.38 -3.66 -12.23
CA ASP A 65 -13.52 -4.46 -12.71
C ASP A 65 -14.05 -3.99 -14.08
N ARG A 66 -13.88 -2.70 -14.40
CA ARG A 66 -14.30 -2.13 -15.70
C ARG A 66 -13.34 -2.46 -16.84
N TYR A 67 -12.04 -2.49 -16.57
CA TYR A 67 -11.01 -2.64 -17.61
C TYR A 67 -10.40 -4.05 -17.69
N PHE A 68 -10.59 -4.86 -16.65
CA PHE A 68 -10.12 -6.23 -16.60
C PHE A 68 -11.28 -7.14 -16.18
N ASN A 69 -11.58 -8.15 -17.01
CA ASN A 69 -12.52 -9.20 -16.61
C ASN A 69 -12.09 -9.77 -15.27
N ALA A 70 -13.03 -9.90 -14.33
CA ALA A 70 -12.78 -10.45 -13.00
C ALA A 70 -12.08 -11.82 -13.06
N GLU A 71 -12.36 -12.62 -14.09
CA GLU A 71 -11.69 -13.91 -14.37
C GLU A 71 -10.17 -13.74 -14.49
N LYS A 72 -9.69 -12.77 -15.27
CA LYS A 72 -8.25 -12.49 -15.41
C LYS A 72 -7.61 -11.95 -14.13
N ILE A 73 -8.36 -11.24 -13.30
CA ILE A 73 -7.89 -10.77 -11.98
C ILE A 73 -7.82 -11.93 -10.98
N LEU A 74 -8.79 -12.85 -11.03
CA LEU A 74 -8.87 -14.04 -10.18
C LEU A 74 -7.98 -15.19 -10.68
N GLY A 75 -7.32 -15.02 -11.83
CA GLY A 75 -6.41 -16.01 -12.42
C GLY A 75 -7.12 -17.18 -13.10
N VAL A 76 -8.37 -16.99 -13.54
CA VAL A 76 -9.21 -17.93 -14.29
C VAL A 76 -9.32 -17.51 -15.75
#